data_AF-A0A2G6JAY1-F1
#
_entry.id   AF-A0A2G6JAY1-F1
#
_cell.length_a   1.000
_cell.length_b   1.000
_cell.length_c   1.000
_cell.angle_alpha   90.00
_cell.angle_beta   90.00
_cell.angle_gamma   90.00
#
_symmetry.space_group_name_H-M   'P 1'
#
loop_
_entity.id
_entity.type
_entity.pdbx_description
1 polymer ?
#
loop_
_entity_poly.entity_id
_entity_poly.type
_entity_poly.pdbx_seq_one_letter_code
_entity_poly.pdbx_strand_id
1 'polypeptide(L)'
;MSSIDKKEIRSDKWMKLLIKTGIPVAIISIIALWVGWFFRIPVLGNLFIVTATIALGLGLIYNVRFVILSVRQLKEKEGKGN
;
A
#
# COMPACT_ATOMS: atom_id res chain seq x y z
N MET A 1 -22.03 0.61 16.21
CA MET A 1 -20.77 0.98 15.54
C MET A 1 -21.08 1.31 14.11
N SER A 2 -21.05 2.59 13.71
CA SER A 2 -21.26 2.98 12.32
C SER A 2 -20.23 2.27 11.45
N SER A 3 -20.68 1.32 10.64
CA SER A 3 -19.81 0.54 9.76
C SER A 3 -19.13 1.50 8.77
N ILE A 4 -17.80 1.64 8.86
CA ILE A 4 -17.01 2.37 7.86
C ILE A 4 -17.24 1.69 6.51
N ASP A 5 -17.56 2.45 5.46
CA ASP A 5 -17.71 1.86 4.13
C ASP A 5 -16.33 1.67 3.49
N LYS A 6 -15.72 0.52 3.83
CA LYS A 6 -14.42 0.12 3.31
C LYS A 6 -14.41 -0.02 1.79
N LYS A 7 -15.56 -0.32 1.15
CA LYS A 7 -15.65 -0.49 -0.31
C LYS A 7 -15.56 0.87 -0.99
N GLU A 8 -16.25 1.88 -0.45
CA GLU A 8 -16.17 3.25 -0.94
C GLU A 8 -14.73 3.79 -0.84
N ILE A 9 -14.09 3.63 0.33
CA ILE A 9 -12.70 4.05 0.55
C ILE A 9 -11.76 3.38 -0.45
N ARG A 10 -11.87 2.05 -0.63
CA ARG A 10 -11.05 1.30 -1.60
C ARG A 10 -11.38 1.61 -3.07
N SER A 11 -12.53 2.24 -3.35
CA SER A 11 -12.89 2.62 -4.71
C SER A 11 -12.15 3.88 -5.19
N ASP A 12 -11.60 4.66 -4.27
CA ASP A 12 -10.82 5.87 -4.54
C ASP A 12 -9.69 5.59 -5.56
N LYS A 13 -9.58 6.48 -6.55
CA LYS A 13 -8.67 6.33 -7.69
C LYS A 13 -7.20 6.25 -7.26
N TRP A 14 -6.81 6.98 -6.21
CA TRP A 14 -5.46 6.93 -5.65
C TRP A 14 -5.19 5.63 -4.92
N MET A 15 -6.19 5.13 -4.16
CA MET A 15 -6.06 3.83 -3.50
C MET A 15 -5.88 2.68 -4.50
N LYS A 16 -6.64 2.69 -5.60
CA LYS A 16 -6.47 1.70 -6.68
C LYS A 16 -5.10 1.81 -7.35
N LEU A 17 -4.62 3.03 -7.59
CA LEU A 17 -3.31 3.25 -8.21
C LEU A 17 -2.19 2.72 -7.31
N LEU A 18 -2.22 3.04 -6.01
CA LEU A 18 -1.22 2.59 -5.04
C LEU A 18 -1.17 1.06 -4.92
N ILE A 19 -2.32 0.38 -4.98
CA ILE A 19 -2.37 -1.09 -5.02
C ILE A 19 -1.78 -1.61 -6.33
N LYS A 20 -2.21 -1.03 -7.47
CA LYS A 20 -1.81 -1.46 -8.81
C LYS A 20 -0.31 -1.29 -9.05
N THR A 21 0.34 -0.31 -8.43
CA THR A 21 1.80 -0.10 -8.53
C THR A 21 2.56 -0.80 -7.40
N GLY A 22 2.05 -0.73 -6.17
CA GLY A 22 2.72 -1.28 -5.00
C GLY A 22 2.83 -2.80 -5.00
N ILE A 23 1.78 -3.51 -5.43
CA ILE A 23 1.78 -4.98 -5.48
C ILE A 23 2.85 -5.51 -6.45
N PRO A 24 2.90 -5.08 -7.73
CA PRO A 24 3.97 -5.53 -8.64
C PRO A 24 5.38 -5.23 -8.12
N VAL A 25 5.61 -4.05 -7.54
CA VAL A 25 6.93 -3.68 -6.99
C VAL A 25 7.31 -4.59 -5.82
N ALA A 26 6.37 -4.90 -4.93
CA ALA A 26 6.60 -5.83 -3.82
C ALA A 26 6.93 -7.24 -4.32
N ILE A 27 6.23 -7.72 -5.35
CA ILE A 27 6.50 -9.03 -5.97
C ILE A 27 7.92 -9.07 -6.55
N ILE A 28 8.31 -8.05 -7.32
CA ILE A 28 9.66 -7.94 -7.90
C ILE A 28 10.72 -7.97 -6.78
N SER A 29 10.48 -7.25 -5.69
CA SER A 29 11.38 -7.21 -4.54
C SER A 29 11.58 -8.61 -3.92
N ILE A 30 10.50 -9.32 -3.64
CA ILE A 30 10.55 -10.66 -3.04
C ILE A 30 11.26 -11.65 -3.97
N ILE A 31 10.98 -11.61 -5.28
CA ILE A 31 11.65 -12.46 -6.27
C ILE A 31 13.13 -12.13 -6.33
N ALA A 32 13.50 -10.85 -6.38
CA ALA A 32 14.89 -10.42 -6.42
C ALA A 32 15.67 -10.90 -5.17
N LEU A 33 15.05 -10.83 -4.00
CA LEU A 33 15.64 -11.35 -2.76
C LEU A 33 15.89 -12.85 -2.84
N TRP A 34 14.88 -13.63 -3.22
CA TRP A 34 14.97 -15.09 -3.28
C TRP A 34 15.98 -15.59 -4.30
N VAL A 35 15.93 -15.04 -5.52
CA VAL A 35 16.87 -15.40 -6.60
C VAL A 35 18.28 -14.95 -6.25
N GLY A 36 18.43 -13.72 -5.75
CA GLY A 36 19.73 -13.17 -5.35
C GLY A 36 20.38 -13.99 -4.24
N TRP A 37 19.58 -14.41 -3.25
CA TRP A 37 20.06 -15.25 -2.15
C TRP A 37 20.43 -16.67 -2.61
N PHE A 38 19.57 -17.31 -3.42
CA PHE A 38 19.79 -18.69 -3.87
C PHE A 38 21.02 -18.81 -4.78
N PHE A 39 21.20 -17.89 -5.74
CA PHE A 39 22.32 -17.92 -6.69
C PHE A 39 23.53 -17.10 -6.24
N ARG A 40 23.50 -16.48 -5.05
CA ARG A 40 24.54 -15.60 -4.50
C ARG A 40 24.93 -14.45 -5.44
N ILE A 41 23.95 -13.85 -6.10
CA ILE A 41 24.16 -12.75 -7.05
C ILE A 41 24.01 -11.41 -6.31
N PRO A 42 25.09 -10.65 -6.07
CA PRO A 42 25.05 -9.42 -5.25
C PRO A 42 24.22 -8.29 -5.88
N VAL A 43 24.16 -8.22 -7.21
CA VAL A 43 23.38 -7.20 -7.95
C VAL A 43 21.88 -7.29 -7.63
N LEU A 44 21.36 -8.51 -7.43
CA LEU A 44 19.97 -8.73 -7.06
C LEU A 44 19.66 -8.27 -5.63
N GLY A 45 20.66 -8.26 -4.73
CA GLY A 45 20.54 -7.67 -3.40
C GLY A 45 20.30 -6.15 -3.45
N ASN A 46 21.04 -5.44 -4.30
CA ASN A 46 20.82 -4.00 -4.50
C ASN A 46 19.43 -3.72 -5.10
N LEU A 47 19.01 -4.52 -6.08
CA LEU A 47 17.67 -4.41 -6.67
C LEU A 47 16.57 -4.66 -5.63
N PHE A 48 16.74 -5.65 -4.77
CA PHE A 48 15.85 -5.91 -3.65
C PHE A 48 15.73 -4.67 -2.74
N ILE A 49 16.84 -4.08 -2.31
CA ILE A 49 16.83 -2.92 -1.41
C ILE A 49 16.02 -1.77 -2.01
N VAL A 50 16.30 -1.40 -3.27
CA VAL A 50 15.61 -0.29 -3.95
C VAL A 50 14.10 -0.58 -4.08
N THR A 51 13.74 -1.76 -4.56
CA THR A 51 12.33 -2.13 -4.75
C THR A 51 11.60 -2.29 -3.41
N ALA A 52 12.26 -2.77 -2.36
CA ALA A 52 11.71 -2.89 -1.02
C ALA A 52 11.42 -1.50 -0.42
N THR A 53 12.36 -0.55 -0.54
CA THR A 53 12.14 0.83 -0.08
C THR A 53 10.95 1.47 -0.77
N ILE A 54 10.81 1.29 -2.09
CA ILE A 54 9.67 1.81 -2.85
C ILE A 54 8.36 1.12 -2.41
N ALA A 55 8.35 -0.21 -2.28
CA ALA A 55 7.18 -0.96 -1.84
C ALA A 55 6.71 -0.54 -0.44
N LEU A 56 7.65 -0.36 0.50
CA LEU A 56 7.36 0.13 1.85
C LEU A 56 6.81 1.56 1.82
N GLY A 57 7.42 2.45 1.04
CA GLY A 57 6.92 3.82 0.86
C GLY A 57 5.48 3.86 0.33
N LEU A 58 5.19 3.09 -0.72
CA LEU A 58 3.84 2.98 -1.29
C LEU A 58 2.83 2.40 -0.28
N GLY A 59 3.24 1.37 0.48
CA GLY A 59 2.41 0.77 1.53
C GLY A 59 2.07 1.74 2.66
N LEU A 60 3.04 2.55 3.10
CA LEU A 60 2.83 3.59 4.09
C LEU A 60 1.87 4.67 3.59
N ILE A 61 2.08 5.17 2.37
CA ILE A 61 1.19 6.18 1.75
C ILE A 61 -0.24 5.64 1.64
N TYR A 62 -0.40 4.38 1.22
CA TYR A 62 -1.69 3.71 1.15
C TYR A 62 -2.39 3.67 2.52
N ASN A 63 -1.67 3.25 3.57
CA ASN A 63 -2.23 3.16 4.93
C ASN A 63 -2.64 4.54 5.48
N VAL A 64 -1.80 5.55 5.30
CA VAL A 64 -2.13 6.92 5.73
C VAL A 64 -3.38 7.44 5.00
N ARG A 65 -3.45 7.26 3.68
CA ARG A 65 -4.63 7.66 2.88
C ARG A 65 -5.89 6.95 3.34
N PHE A 66 -5.81 5.65 3.62
CA PHE A 66 -6.93 4.86 4.14
C PHE A 66 -7.43 5.40 5.48
N VAL A 67 -6.52 5.72 6.42
CA VAL A 67 -6.89 6.28 7.72
C VAL A 67 -7.55 7.65 7.57
N ILE A 68 -7.00 8.55 6.74
CA ILE A 68 -7.58 9.87 6.49
C ILE A 68 -9.01 9.75 5.96
N LEU A 69 -9.24 8.89 4.96
CA LEU A 69 -10.57 8.67 4.39
C LEU A 69 -11.54 8.04 5.41
N SER A 70 -11.04 7.11 6.23
CA SER A 70 -11.82 6.50 7.31
C SER A 70 -12.28 7.55 8.33
N VAL A 71 -11.39 8.43 8.77
CA VAL A 71 -11.72 9.51 9.71
C VAL A 71 -12.71 10.51 9.10
N ARG A 72 -12.58 10.85 7.81
CA ARG A 72 -13.54 11.72 7.11
C ARG A 72 -14.93 11.12 7.08
N GLN A 73 -15.06 9.84 6.72
CA GLN A 73 -16.36 9.15 6.72
C GLN A 73 -16.99 9.09 8.11
N LEU A 74 -16.19 8.88 9.16
CA LEU A 74 -16.70 8.88 10.54
C LEU A 74 -17.27 10.27 10.91
N LYS A 75 -16.52 11.34 10.63
CA LYS A 75 -16.97 12.72 10.88
C LYS A 75 -18.23 13.10 10.10
N GLU A 76 -18.34 12.68 8.84
CA GLU A 76 -19.55 12.92 8.03
C GLU A 76 -20.78 12.18 8.58
N LYS A 77 -20.59 10.99 9.15
CA LYS A 77 -21.68 10.23 9.79
C LYS A 77 -22.11 10.84 11.11
N GLU A 78 -21.16 11.35 11.90
CA GLU A 78 -21.44 12.07 13.16
C GLU A 78 -22.12 13.43 12.91
N GLY A 79 -21.67 14.19 11.92
CA GLY A 79 -22.23 15.51 11.59
C GLY A 79 -23.59 15.49 10.89
N LYS A 80 -24.00 14.35 10.31
CA LYS A 80 -25.35 14.13 9.74
C LYS A 80 -26.34 13.53 10.75
N GLY A 81 -25.89 13.21 11.96
CA GLY A 81 -26.71 12.64 13.05
C GLY A 81 -27.21 13.67 14.08
N ASN A 82 -26.86 14.94 13.92
CA ASN A 82 -27.46 16.11 14.59
C ASN A 82 -28.33 16.88 13.59
#